data_AF-A0A0M0BZI2-F1
#
_entry.id   AF-A0A0M0BZI2-F1
#
_cell.length_a   1.000
_cell.length_b   1.000
_cell.length_c   1.000
_cell.angle_alpha   90.00
_cell.angle_beta   90.00
_cell.angle_gamma   90.00
#
_symmetry.space_group_name_H-M   'P 1'
#
loop_
_entity.id
_entity.type
_entity.pdbx_description
1 polymer ?
#
loop_
_entity_poly.entity_id
_entity_poly.type
_entity_poly.pdbx_seq_one_letter_code
_entity_poly.pdbx_strand_id
1 'polypeptide(L)'
;MLNELLGLIFSNNINGIPIILVMAIPFFIGLVIGLLIKKFFKIIIIFAIITLIFSYLGFLTINLSLLKSISDTYGPLIIHYITVITGILPIGLGLVAGLIIGFFFG
;
A
#
# COMPACT_ATOMS: atom_id res chain seq x y z
N MET A 1 -33.53 2.63 1.10
CA MET A 1 -32.10 3.02 1.06
C MET A 1 -31.13 1.84 1.15
N LEU A 2 -31.00 1.10 2.27
CA LEU A 2 -30.05 -0.04 2.35
C LEU A 2 -30.42 -1.18 1.38
N ASN A 3 -31.70 -1.53 1.29
CA ASN A 3 -32.20 -2.55 0.35
C ASN A 3 -32.08 -2.12 -1.12
N GLU A 4 -32.08 -0.81 -1.41
CA GLU A 4 -31.91 -0.29 -2.77
C GLU A 4 -30.42 -0.28 -3.17
N LEU A 5 -29.52 0.03 -2.23
CA LEU A 5 -28.07 -0.10 -2.43
C LEU A 5 -27.65 -1.56 -2.61
N LEU A 6 -28.17 -2.46 -1.77
CA LEU A 6 -27.95 -3.90 -1.94
C LEU A 6 -28.55 -4.39 -3.26
N GLY A 7 -29.75 -3.91 -3.62
CA GLY A 7 -30.33 -4.12 -4.95
C GLY A 7 -29.37 -3.71 -6.05
N LEU A 8 -28.86 -2.48 -6.04
CA LEU A 8 -27.89 -1.97 -7.02
C LEU A 8 -26.60 -2.81 -7.12
N ILE A 9 -26.11 -3.36 -6.01
CA ILE A 9 -24.87 -4.15 -5.99
C ILE A 9 -25.10 -5.58 -6.52
N PHE A 10 -26.27 -6.16 -6.25
CA PHE A 10 -26.57 -7.55 -6.58
C PHE A 10 -27.41 -7.74 -7.86
N SER A 11 -28.16 -6.73 -8.31
CA SER A 11 -29.09 -6.82 -9.45
C SER A 11 -28.63 -6.09 -10.70
N ASN A 12 -27.70 -5.14 -10.60
CA ASN A 12 -27.19 -4.42 -11.77
C ASN A 12 -25.92 -5.06 -12.34
N ASN A 13 -25.89 -5.15 -13.66
CA ASN A 13 -24.73 -5.53 -14.46
C ASN A 13 -24.19 -4.30 -15.18
N ILE A 14 -22.89 -4.06 -15.09
CA ILE A 14 -22.20 -3.07 -15.93
C ILE A 14 -21.66 -3.84 -17.14
N ASN A 15 -22.12 -3.52 -18.35
CA ASN A 15 -21.74 -4.22 -19.58
C ASN A 15 -21.88 -5.77 -19.51
N GLY A 16 -22.92 -6.27 -18.83
CA GLY A 16 -23.15 -7.71 -18.67
C GLY A 16 -22.31 -8.40 -17.59
N ILE A 17 -21.46 -7.65 -16.87
CA ILE A 17 -20.66 -8.16 -15.77
C ILE A 17 -21.31 -7.75 -14.44
N PRO A 18 -21.55 -8.70 -13.52
CA PRO A 18 -22.00 -8.39 -12.16
C PRO A 18 -21.10 -7.35 -11.49
N ILE A 19 -21.68 -6.29 -10.96
CA ILE A 19 -20.95 -5.20 -10.28
C ILE A 19 -20.05 -5.72 -9.16
N ILE A 20 -20.50 -6.76 -8.46
CA ILE A 20 -19.73 -7.43 -7.40
C ILE A 20 -18.35 -7.90 -7.89
N LEU A 21 -18.25 -8.42 -9.12
CA LEU A 21 -16.99 -8.90 -9.69
C LEU A 21 -16.07 -7.74 -10.05
N VAL A 22 -16.63 -6.65 -10.60
CA VAL A 22 -15.88 -5.44 -10.93
C VAL A 22 -15.27 -4.81 -9.67
N MET A 23 -15.96 -4.85 -8.53
CA MET A 23 -15.46 -4.36 -7.24
C MET A 23 -14.50 -5.34 -6.55
N ALA A 24 -14.71 -6.65 -6.72
CA ALA A 24 -13.85 -7.66 -6.10
C ALA A 24 -12.44 -7.70 -6.71
N ILE A 25 -12.30 -7.48 -8.02
CA ILE A 25 -11.01 -7.50 -8.72
C ILE A 25 -9.97 -6.54 -8.09
N PRO A 26 -10.24 -5.22 -7.94
CA PRO A 26 -9.28 -4.31 -7.33
C PRO A 26 -8.99 -4.65 -5.86
N PHE A 27 -9.96 -5.21 -5.13
CA PHE A 27 -9.76 -5.68 -3.76
C PHE A 27 -8.76 -6.83 -3.69
N PHE A 28 -8.93 -7.88 -4.52
CA PHE A 28 -7.98 -9.00 -4.58
C PHE A 28 -6.59 -8.57 -5.05
N ILE A 29 -6.52 -7.68 -6.05
CA ILE A 29 -5.25 -7.11 -6.53
C ILE A 29 -4.55 -6.36 -5.38
N GLY A 30 -5.27 -5.49 -4.67
CA GLY A 30 -4.72 -4.75 -3.54
C GLY A 30 -4.22 -5.68 -2.42
N LEU A 31 -4.96 -6.75 -2.13
CA LEU A 31 -4.60 -7.73 -1.10
C LEU A 31 -3.33 -8.50 -1.49
N VAL A 32 -3.24 -8.99 -2.72
CA VAL A 32 -2.05 -9.70 -3.23
C VAL A 32 -0.83 -8.79 -3.23
N ILE A 33 -0.96 -7.57 -3.75
CA ILE A 33 0.13 -6.58 -3.77
C ILE A 33 0.58 -6.25 -2.35
N GLY A 34 -0.36 -6.02 -1.42
CA GLY A 34 -0.04 -5.72 -0.03
C GLY A 34 0.74 -6.85 0.66
N LEU A 35 0.37 -8.11 0.42
CA LEU A 35 1.08 -9.27 0.95
C LEU A 35 2.50 -9.40 0.37
N LEU A 36 2.68 -9.12 -0.92
CA LEU A 36 4.00 -9.13 -1.56
C LEU A 36 4.90 -8.02 -0.99
N ILE A 37 4.39 -6.79 -0.89
CA ILE A 37 5.12 -5.64 -0.33
C ILE A 37 5.64 -5.96 1.07
N LYS A 38 4.80 -6.54 1.94
CA LYS A 38 5.20 -6.92 3.30
C LYS A 38 6.42 -7.86 3.32
N LYS A 39 6.48 -8.82 2.39
CA LYS A 39 7.63 -9.75 2.28
C LYS A 39 8.88 -9.02 1.80
N PHE A 40 8.76 -8.17 0.79
CA PHE A 40 9.89 -7.40 0.25
C PHE A 40 10.50 -6.45 1.28
N PHE A 41 9.68 -5.73 2.05
CA PHE A 41 10.17 -4.82 3.09
C PHE A 41 11.05 -5.53 4.14
N LYS A 42 10.67 -6.74 4.56
CA LYS A 42 11.46 -7.51 5.52
C LYS A 42 12.85 -7.84 4.98
N ILE A 43 12.93 -8.26 3.71
CA ILE A 43 14.19 -8.61 3.06
C ILE A 43 15.09 -7.37 2.92
N ILE A 44 14.52 -6.23 2.50
CA ILE A 44 15.25 -4.97 2.33
C ILE A 44 15.86 -4.51 3.66
N ILE A 45 15.09 -4.56 4.76
CA ILE A 45 15.57 -4.18 6.08
C ILE A 45 16.75 -5.05 6.53
N ILE A 46 16.66 -6.37 6.32
CA ILE A 46 17.75 -7.30 6.65
C ILE A 46 19.01 -6.94 5.85
N PHE A 47 18.87 -6.71 4.54
CA PHE A 47 19.99 -6.32 3.68
C PHE A 47 20.61 -4.99 4.10
N ALA A 48 19.79 -4.01 4.46
CA ALA A 48 20.24 -2.70 4.92
C ALA A 48 21.09 -2.81 6.20
N ILE A 49 20.62 -3.60 7.17
CA ILE A 49 21.35 -3.84 8.43
C ILE A 49 22.69 -4.55 8.15
N ILE A 50 22.67 -5.61 7.33
CA ILE A 50 23.91 -6.33 6.97
C ILE A 50 24.90 -5.39 6.29
N THR A 51 24.45 -4.60 5.32
CA THR A 51 25.30 -3.64 4.59
C THR A 51 25.92 -2.61 5.54
N LEU A 52 25.15 -2.12 6.51
CA LEU A 52 25.63 -1.18 7.51
C LEU A 52 26.70 -1.80 8.41
N ILE A 53 26.51 -3.04 8.85
CA ILE A 53 27.50 -3.79 9.65
C ILE A 53 28.80 -4.00 8.86
N PHE A 54 28.70 -4.44 7.60
CA PHE A 54 29.88 -4.63 6.73
C PHE A 54 30.62 -3.33 6.46
N SER A 55 29.88 -2.22 6.33
CA SER A 55 30.49 -0.91 6.17
C SER A 55 31.20 -0.44 7.43
N TYR A 56 30.58 -0.64 8.61
CA TYR A 56 31.20 -0.31 9.89
C TYR A 56 32.50 -1.10 10.14
N LEU A 57 32.51 -2.38 9.77
CA LEU A 57 33.70 -3.25 9.88
C LEU A 57 34.77 -2.97 8.81
N GLY A 58 34.54 -2.01 7.89
CA GLY A 58 35.50 -1.62 6.86
C GLY A 58 35.60 -2.57 5.67
N PHE A 59 34.75 -3.61 5.60
CA PHE A 59 34.68 -4.50 4.43
C PHE A 59 34.03 -3.83 3.22
N LEU A 60 33.28 -2.73 3.43
CA LEU A 60 32.49 -2.08 2.40
C LEU A 60 32.56 -0.56 2.54
N THR A 61 33.25 0.12 1.62
CA THR A 61 33.35 1.58 1.61
C THR A 61 32.11 2.19 0.96
N ILE A 62 31.32 2.93 1.74
CA ILE A 62 30.16 3.65 1.21
C ILE A 62 30.65 4.87 0.42
N ASN A 63 30.42 4.89 -0.89
CA ASN A 63 30.68 6.06 -1.71
C ASN A 63 29.55 7.09 -1.53
N LEU A 64 29.81 8.10 -0.70
CA LEU A 64 28.89 9.19 -0.40
C LEU A 64 28.44 9.98 -1.63
N SER A 65 29.28 10.07 -2.67
CA SER A 65 28.94 10.78 -3.91
C SER A 65 27.85 10.05 -4.70
N LEU A 66 28.01 8.73 -4.87
CA LEU A 66 26.98 7.89 -5.50
C LEU A 66 25.70 7.85 -4.67
N LEU A 67 25.83 7.79 -3.34
CA LEU A 67 24.67 7.80 -2.45
C LEU A 67 23.88 9.11 -2.58
N LYS A 68 24.59 10.23 -2.67
CA LYS A 68 24.01 11.56 -2.88
C LYS A 68 23.31 11.64 -4.25
N SER A 69 23.94 11.19 -5.33
CA SER A 69 23.31 11.24 -6.66
C SER A 69 22.03 10.38 -6.73
N ILE A 70 22.02 9.22 -6.07
CA ILE A 70 20.84 8.36 -5.96
C ILE A 70 19.76 9.05 -5.10
N SER A 71 20.14 9.65 -3.97
CA SER A 71 19.22 10.40 -3.10
C SER A 71 18.59 11.58 -3.82
N ASP A 72 19.36 12.35 -4.59
CA ASP A 72 18.84 13.52 -5.31
C ASP A 72 17.90 13.10 -6.44
N THR A 73 18.16 11.95 -7.08
CA THR A 73 17.35 11.44 -8.18
C THR A 73 16.03 10.81 -7.69
N TYR A 74 16.10 9.96 -6.65
CA TYR A 74 14.95 9.16 -6.21
C TYR A 74 14.30 9.68 -4.92
N GLY A 75 15.01 10.48 -4.13
CA GLY A 75 14.50 11.02 -2.86
C GLY A 75 13.21 11.82 -3.02
N PRO A 76 13.12 12.80 -3.94
CA PRO A 76 11.88 13.55 -4.16
C PRO A 76 10.69 12.64 -4.52
N LEU A 77 10.93 11.64 -5.36
CA LEU A 77 9.91 10.68 -5.79
C LEU A 77 9.42 9.83 -4.61
N ILE A 78 10.34 9.34 -3.78
CA ILE A 78 10.01 8.55 -2.58
C ILE A 78 9.20 9.39 -1.60
N ILE A 79 9.61 10.63 -1.32
CA ILE A 79 8.89 11.54 -0.41
C ILE A 79 7.48 11.81 -0.92
N HIS A 80 7.30 12.01 -2.23
CA HIS A 80 5.99 12.20 -2.83
C HIS A 80 5.08 10.99 -2.59
N TYR A 81 5.56 9.77 -2.90
CA TYR A 81 4.78 8.56 -2.69
C TYR A 81 4.48 8.29 -1.21
N ILE A 82 5.43 8.52 -0.32
CA ILE A 82 5.20 8.40 1.13
C ILE A 82 4.08 9.36 1.54
N THR A 83 4.15 10.62 1.11
CA THR A 83 3.13 11.64 1.42
C THR A 83 1.74 11.20 0.96
N VAL A 84 1.64 10.73 -0.29
CA VAL A 84 0.38 10.22 -0.86
C VAL A 84 -0.14 9.03 -0.06
N ILE A 85 0.70 8.05 0.24
CA ILE A 85 0.31 6.86 1.02
C ILE A 85 -0.13 7.27 2.43
N THR A 86 0.63 8.12 3.13
CA THR A 86 0.28 8.60 4.46
C THR A 86 -0.98 9.46 4.48
N GLY A 87 -1.33 10.12 3.38
CA GLY A 87 -2.60 10.84 3.24
C GLY A 87 -3.79 9.92 2.98
N ILE A 88 -3.61 8.89 2.14
CA ILE A 88 -4.70 7.98 1.75
C ILE A 88 -4.95 6.89 2.80
N LEU A 89 -3.91 6.42 3.49
CA LEU A 89 -3.99 5.32 4.46
C LEU A 89 -4.97 5.59 5.63
N PRO A 90 -4.97 6.78 6.27
CA PRO A 90 -5.94 7.09 7.32
C PRO A 90 -7.37 7.15 6.80
N ILE A 91 -7.59 7.61 5.56
CA ILE A 91 -8.91 7.67 4.93
C ILE A 91 -9.45 6.25 4.73
N GLY A 92 -8.62 5.35 4.21
CA GLY A 92 -8.99 3.94 4.04
C GLY A 92 -9.33 3.26 5.37
N LEU A 93 -8.47 3.43 6.38
CA LEU A 93 -8.70 2.85 7.71
C LEU A 93 -9.93 3.46 8.40
N GLY A 94 -10.12 4.78 8.29
CA GLY A 94 -11.26 5.50 8.85
C GLY A 94 -12.59 5.08 8.22
N LEU A 95 -12.62 4.84 6.90
CA LEU A 95 -13.79 4.29 6.22
C LEU A 95 -14.14 2.90 6.73
N VAL A 96 -13.16 2.00 6.83
CA VAL A 96 -13.39 0.62 7.32
C VAL A 96 -13.88 0.64 8.77
N ALA A 97 -13.22 1.42 9.64
CA ALA A 97 -13.61 1.54 11.05
C ALA A 97 -15.01 2.16 11.20
N GLY A 98 -15.31 3.24 10.46
CA GLY A 98 -16.61 3.89 10.48
C GLY A 98 -17.75 2.99 10.00
N LEU A 99 -17.51 2.17 8.97
CA LEU A 99 -18.48 1.20 8.47
C LEU A 99 -18.75 0.10 9.51
N ILE A 100 -17.70 -0.42 10.17
CA ILE A 100 -17.85 -1.40 11.25
C ILE A 100 -18.67 -0.81 12.41
N ILE A 101 -18.33 0.39 12.88
CA ILE A 101 -19.04 1.04 13.99
C ILE A 101 -20.50 1.32 13.60
N GLY A 102 -20.74 1.86 12.41
CA GLY A 102 -22.10 2.14 11.92
C GLY A 102 -22.95 0.88 11.72
N PHE A 103 -22.33 -0.27 11.45
CA PHE A 103 -23.05 -1.54 11.32
C PHE A 103 -23.41 -2.16 12.67
N PHE A 104 -22.57 -2.00 13.70
CA PHE A 104 -22.82 -2.56 15.04
C PHE A 104 -23.67 -1.65 15.93
N PHE A 105 -23.59 -0.34 15.76
CA PHE A 105 -24.23 0.66 16.63
C PHE A 105 -25.28 1.54 15.93
N GLY A 106 -25.46 1.38 14.62
CA GLY A 106 -26.42 2.15 13.81
C GLY A 106 -27.69 1.40 13.47
#